data_AF-A0A5B2ZE18-F1
#
_entry.id   AF-A0A5B2ZE18-F1
#
_cell.length_a   1.000
_cell.length_b   1.000
_cell.length_c   1.000
_cell.angle_alpha   90.00
_cell.angle_beta   90.00
_cell.angle_gamma   90.00
#
_symmetry.space_group_name_H-M   'P 1'
#
loop_
_entity.id
_entity.type
_entity.pdbx_description
1 polymer ?
#
loop_
_entity_poly.entity_id
_entity_poly.type
_entity_poly.pdbx_seq_one_letter_code
_entity_poly.pdbx_strand_id
1 'polypeptide(L)'
;MRLPSILPGPALALALMLTPVLSAMAMPALAASDAATAAEALRPAEVAAFVRGLAAENARLESLTGEPAEAEADAEARAAEAALAMQEALLAGAEAAGMPLARYGEVKRRVYDVLQAIDTNLLVDETLMHVEVSSLDPATREQLRAEAEALRRSPDPYAGLAPAVAAALRAREAELMGLRASNIRALARAAARGT
;
A
#
# COMPACT_ATOMS: atom_id res chain seq x y z
N MET A 1 -26.31 -71.86 20.42
CA MET A 1 -25.32 -72.07 19.34
C MET A 1 -24.08 -71.25 19.70
N ARG A 2 -23.12 -71.80 20.45
CA ARG A 2 -21.83 -72.37 19.99
C ARG A 2 -21.11 -71.53 18.92
N LEU A 3 -20.20 -70.66 19.37
CA LEU A 3 -18.97 -70.26 18.67
C LEU A 3 -18.02 -71.47 18.63
N PRO A 4 -17.28 -71.68 17.52
CA PRO A 4 -15.84 -71.33 17.46
C PRO A 4 -15.41 -71.00 15.99
N SER A 5 -14.20 -70.64 15.54
CA SER A 5 -12.87 -70.35 16.07
C SER A 5 -11.95 -70.01 14.87
N ILE A 6 -10.97 -69.11 15.09
CA ILE A 6 -9.52 -69.27 14.79
C ILE A 6 -9.10 -69.39 13.30
N LEU A 7 -8.41 -68.37 12.76
CA LEU A 7 -6.93 -68.31 12.68
C LEU A 7 -6.38 -66.96 12.14
N PRO A 8 -5.13 -66.61 12.52
CA PRO A 8 -4.47 -65.33 12.26
C PRO A 8 -3.35 -65.40 11.19
N GLY A 9 -2.92 -64.20 10.76
CA GLY A 9 -1.56 -63.90 10.30
C GLY A 9 -1.40 -63.71 8.77
N PRO A 10 -0.23 -63.26 8.29
CA PRO A 10 0.78 -62.40 8.95
C PRO A 10 1.29 -61.26 8.04
N ALA A 11 2.06 -60.36 8.64
CA ALA A 11 3.22 -59.66 8.05
C ALA A 11 3.04 -58.91 6.72
N LEU A 12 2.81 -57.60 6.82
CA LEU A 12 3.40 -56.65 5.87
C LEU A 12 4.52 -55.89 6.58
N ALA A 13 5.73 -56.45 6.45
CA ALA A 13 6.96 -55.72 6.62
C ALA A 13 7.12 -54.78 5.42
N LEU A 14 6.90 -53.49 5.62
CA LEU A 14 7.29 -52.47 4.65
C LEU A 14 8.45 -51.68 5.23
N ALA A 15 9.65 -52.21 4.99
CA ALA A 15 10.88 -51.46 5.09
C ALA A 15 10.91 -50.43 3.95
N LEU A 16 10.57 -49.19 4.26
CA LEU A 16 10.85 -48.04 3.39
C LEU A 16 12.06 -47.32 3.96
N MET A 17 13.19 -47.63 3.33
CA MET A 17 14.40 -46.82 3.38
C MET A 17 14.06 -45.42 2.86
N LEU A 18 14.05 -44.44 3.76
CA LEU A 18 14.12 -43.03 3.39
C LEU A 18 15.21 -42.39 4.24
N THR A 19 16.43 -42.54 3.74
CA THR A 19 17.56 -41.68 4.11
C THR A 19 17.54 -40.49 3.16
N PRO A 20 16.98 -39.32 3.52
CA PRO A 20 17.45 -38.09 2.92
C PRO A 20 18.78 -37.77 3.59
N VAL A 21 19.86 -37.92 2.81
CA VAL A 21 21.12 -37.20 3.01
C VAL A 21 20.77 -35.72 2.98
N LEU A 22 20.47 -35.15 4.15
CA LEU A 22 20.44 -33.72 4.35
C LEU A 22 21.90 -33.26 4.39
N SER A 23 22.43 -33.04 3.20
CA SER A 23 23.57 -32.15 2.99
C SER A 23 23.18 -30.79 3.52
N ALA A 24 23.45 -30.56 4.80
CA ALA A 24 23.62 -29.24 5.37
C ALA A 24 24.91 -28.64 4.78
N MET A 25 24.85 -28.25 3.51
CA MET A 25 25.64 -27.12 3.05
C MET A 25 25.00 -25.93 3.75
N ALA A 26 25.47 -25.66 4.97
CA ALA A 26 25.31 -24.37 5.61
C ALA A 26 25.93 -23.36 4.66
N MET A 27 25.12 -22.83 3.74
CA MET A 27 25.35 -21.50 3.23
C MET A 27 25.54 -20.64 4.48
N PRO A 28 26.61 -19.83 4.57
CA PRO A 28 26.57 -18.74 5.52
C PRO A 28 25.28 -18.01 5.20
N ALA A 29 24.30 -18.14 6.09
CA ALA A 29 23.17 -17.25 6.14
C ALA A 29 23.82 -15.89 6.02
N LEU A 30 23.55 -15.22 4.90
CA LEU A 30 23.64 -13.77 4.80
C LEU A 30 23.06 -13.32 6.13
N ALA A 31 23.96 -12.93 7.04
CA ALA A 31 23.59 -12.32 8.28
C ALA A 31 22.71 -11.20 7.82
N ALA A 32 21.40 -11.43 7.99
CA ALA A 32 20.36 -10.57 7.50
C ALA A 32 20.81 -9.20 7.98
N SER A 33 20.91 -8.29 7.01
CA SER A 33 21.33 -6.91 7.16
C SER A 33 20.60 -6.27 8.34
N ASP A 34 21.10 -6.51 9.55
CA ASP A 34 20.63 -5.97 10.83
C ASP A 34 20.98 -4.48 10.95
N ALA A 35 21.62 -3.94 9.90
CA ALA A 35 21.51 -2.55 9.50
C ALA A 35 20.24 -2.32 8.67
N ALA A 36 19.09 -2.81 9.15
CA ALA A 36 17.79 -2.23 8.84
C ALA A 36 17.91 -0.76 9.27
N THR A 37 18.23 0.05 8.28
CA THR A 37 18.63 1.44 8.38
C THR A 37 17.61 2.11 9.29
N ALA A 38 18.06 2.73 10.39
CA ALA A 38 17.20 3.60 11.17
C ALA A 38 16.62 4.61 10.20
N ALA A 39 15.37 4.37 9.80
CA ALA A 39 14.84 4.91 8.56
C ALA A 39 14.80 6.43 8.70
N GLU A 40 15.67 7.13 7.96
CA GLU A 40 16.01 8.52 8.24
C GLU A 40 14.73 9.33 8.45
N ALA A 41 14.64 10.06 9.57
CA ALA A 41 13.46 10.82 9.92
C ALA A 41 13.08 11.76 8.76
N LEU A 42 11.78 11.93 8.50
CA LEU A 42 11.32 12.86 7.47
C LEU A 42 11.72 14.28 7.88
N ARG A 43 12.20 15.10 6.95
CA ARG A 43 12.59 16.50 7.18
C ARG A 43 11.58 17.45 6.54
N PRO A 44 11.36 18.66 7.10
CA PRO A 44 10.40 19.61 6.54
C PRO A 44 10.67 19.98 5.07
N ALA A 45 11.95 20.11 4.68
CA ALA A 45 12.34 20.39 3.30
C ALA A 45 11.94 19.27 2.32
N GLU A 46 11.87 18.03 2.80
CA GLU A 46 11.49 16.89 1.98
C GLU A 46 10.00 16.89 1.65
N VAL A 47 9.15 17.50 2.48
CA VAL A 47 7.72 17.70 2.17
C VAL A 47 7.58 18.62 0.95
N ALA A 48 8.29 19.75 0.93
CA ALA A 48 8.24 20.69 -0.19
C ALA A 48 8.85 20.11 -1.48
N ALA A 49 9.90 19.30 -1.35
CA ALA A 49 10.48 18.57 -2.47
C ALA A 49 9.54 17.48 -2.99
N PHE A 50 8.88 16.75 -2.11
CA PHE A 50 7.88 15.73 -2.45
C PHE A 50 6.71 16.33 -3.23
N VAL A 51 6.21 17.52 -2.87
CA VAL A 51 5.16 18.22 -3.63
C VAL A 51 5.58 18.44 -5.08
N ARG A 52 6.80 18.92 -5.33
CA ARG A 52 7.33 19.10 -6.71
C ARG A 52 7.45 17.76 -7.44
N GLY A 53 7.95 16.74 -6.74
CA GLY A 53 8.07 15.39 -7.29
C GLY A 53 6.72 14.80 -7.69
N LEU A 54 5.72 14.89 -6.83
CA LEU A 54 4.39 14.36 -7.10
C LEU A 54 3.70 15.10 -8.25
N ALA A 55 3.91 16.41 -8.38
CA ALA A 55 3.43 17.17 -9.53
C ALA A 55 4.08 16.70 -10.86
N ALA A 56 5.38 16.44 -10.86
CA ALA A 56 6.09 15.92 -12.03
C ALA A 56 5.67 14.48 -12.38
N GLU A 57 5.49 13.63 -11.36
CA GLU A 57 4.96 12.27 -11.53
C GLU A 57 3.57 12.31 -12.19
N ASN A 58 2.68 13.17 -11.70
CA ASN A 58 1.36 13.37 -12.31
C ASN A 58 1.47 13.83 -13.75
N ALA A 59 2.31 14.83 -14.04
CA ALA A 59 2.51 15.31 -15.40
C ALA A 59 3.01 14.19 -16.35
N ARG A 60 3.90 13.31 -15.85
CA ARG A 60 4.37 12.15 -16.63
C ARG A 60 3.24 11.16 -16.89
N LEU A 61 2.48 10.78 -15.87
CA LEU A 61 1.34 9.87 -16.03
C LEU A 61 0.28 10.43 -16.99
N GLU A 62 -0.02 11.73 -16.90
CA GLU A 62 -0.96 12.38 -17.81
C GLU A 62 -0.47 12.34 -19.26
N SER A 63 0.82 12.61 -19.50
CA SER A 63 1.41 12.51 -20.84
C SER A 63 1.26 11.11 -21.44
N LEU A 64 1.41 10.08 -20.61
CA LEU A 64 1.27 8.68 -21.01
C LEU A 64 -0.18 8.32 -21.32
N THR A 65 -1.17 8.92 -20.65
CA THR A 65 -2.58 8.64 -20.96
C THR A 65 -3.12 9.38 -22.19
N GLY A 66 -2.38 10.37 -22.72
CA GLY A 66 -2.76 11.11 -23.92
C GLY A 66 -2.40 10.43 -25.24
N GLU A 67 -1.56 9.39 -25.21
CA GLU A 67 -1.13 8.66 -26.40
C GLU A 67 -2.14 7.54 -26.74
N PRO A 68 -2.48 7.33 -28.03
CA PRO A 68 -3.35 6.23 -28.42
C PRO A 68 -2.71 4.89 -28.07
N ALA A 69 -3.47 3.94 -27.52
CA ALA A 69 -2.98 2.57 -27.33
C ALA A 69 -2.68 1.93 -28.69
N GLU A 70 -1.58 1.20 -28.79
CA GLU A 70 -1.32 0.37 -29.96
C GLU A 70 -2.43 -0.68 -30.05
N ALA A 71 -3.24 -0.60 -31.11
CA ALA A 71 -4.46 -1.38 -31.26
C ALA A 71 -4.22 -2.90 -31.33
N GLU A 72 -2.96 -3.33 -31.50
CA GLU A 72 -2.56 -4.73 -31.69
C GLU A 72 -1.81 -5.33 -30.51
N ALA A 73 -1.52 -4.57 -29.45
CA ALA A 73 -0.79 -5.08 -28.29
C ALA A 73 -1.65 -6.05 -27.46
N ASP A 74 -1.11 -7.23 -27.15
CA ASP A 74 -1.75 -8.20 -26.26
C ASP A 74 -1.76 -7.70 -24.79
N ALA A 75 -2.51 -8.38 -23.92
CA ALA A 75 -2.67 -7.97 -22.53
C ALA A 75 -1.34 -7.98 -21.73
N GLU A 76 -0.41 -8.86 -22.08
CA GLU A 76 0.90 -8.94 -21.40
C GLU A 76 1.78 -7.76 -21.79
N ALA A 77 1.83 -7.43 -23.09
CA ALA A 77 2.53 -6.26 -23.60
C ALA A 77 1.99 -4.95 -22.99
N ARG A 78 0.66 -4.81 -22.93
CA ARG A 78 0.03 -3.61 -22.34
C ARG A 78 0.28 -3.50 -20.84
N ALA A 79 0.32 -4.62 -20.12
CA ALA A 79 0.68 -4.63 -18.70
C ALA A 79 2.16 -4.26 -18.47
N ALA A 80 3.07 -4.74 -19.31
CA ALA A 80 4.49 -4.40 -19.25
C ALA A 80 4.74 -2.91 -19.55
N GLU A 81 4.07 -2.36 -20.57
CA GLU A 81 4.13 -0.94 -20.92
C GLU A 81 3.63 -0.07 -19.75
N ALA A 82 2.48 -0.44 -19.15
CA ALA A 82 1.94 0.26 -17.99
C ALA A 82 2.92 0.23 -16.78
N ALA A 83 3.59 -0.89 -16.53
CA ALA A 83 4.58 -1.00 -15.46
C ALA A 83 5.81 -0.11 -15.71
N LEU A 84 6.31 -0.08 -16.95
CA LEU A 84 7.43 0.78 -17.34
C LEU A 84 7.06 2.27 -17.19
N ALA A 85 5.88 2.65 -17.69
CA ALA A 85 5.30 3.98 -17.55
C ALA A 85 5.21 4.45 -16.08
N MET A 86 4.76 3.57 -15.17
CA MET A 86 4.71 3.86 -13.74
C MET A 86 6.12 4.07 -13.15
N GLN A 87 7.10 3.28 -13.59
CA GLN A 87 8.49 3.43 -13.16
C GLN A 87 9.08 4.77 -13.63
N GLU A 88 8.85 5.16 -14.88
CA GLU A 88 9.28 6.43 -15.44
C GLU A 88 8.64 7.63 -14.72
N ALA A 89 7.35 7.55 -14.39
CA ALA A 89 6.69 8.58 -13.62
C ALA A 89 7.31 8.75 -12.22
N LEU A 90 7.61 7.63 -11.54
CA LEU A 90 8.30 7.67 -10.26
C LEU A 90 9.70 8.28 -10.36
N LEU A 91 10.42 7.97 -11.46
CA LEU A 91 11.74 8.53 -11.75
C LEU A 91 11.66 10.05 -11.95
N ALA A 92 10.73 10.53 -12.77
CA ALA A 92 10.47 11.95 -13.00
C ALA A 92 10.14 12.69 -11.69
N GLY A 93 9.37 12.04 -10.81
CA GLY A 93 9.08 12.57 -9.48
C GLY A 93 10.32 12.70 -8.60
N ALA A 94 11.18 11.67 -8.55
CA ALA A 94 12.43 11.72 -7.79
C ALA A 94 13.38 12.80 -8.30
N GLU A 95 13.52 12.93 -9.63
CA GLU A 95 14.35 13.96 -10.28
C GLU A 95 13.85 15.37 -9.96
N ALA A 96 12.54 15.64 -10.12
CA ALA A 96 11.96 16.95 -9.82
C ALA A 96 11.99 17.30 -8.32
N ALA A 97 11.94 16.29 -7.45
CA ALA A 97 12.16 16.46 -6.02
C ALA A 97 13.63 16.76 -5.69
N GLY A 98 14.58 16.43 -6.57
CA GLY A 98 16.01 16.49 -6.29
C GLY A 98 16.43 15.43 -5.29
N MET A 99 15.80 14.25 -5.32
CA MET A 99 16.02 13.16 -4.37
C MET A 99 16.50 11.89 -5.09
N PRO A 100 17.33 11.06 -4.43
CA PRO A 100 17.53 9.68 -4.87
C PRO A 100 16.19 8.93 -4.89
N LEU A 101 15.97 8.08 -5.91
CA LEU A 101 14.73 7.33 -6.10
C LEU A 101 14.29 6.58 -4.83
N ALA A 102 15.23 5.91 -4.16
CA ALA A 102 14.95 5.18 -2.92
C ALA A 102 14.40 6.09 -1.80
N ARG A 103 14.99 7.28 -1.63
CA ARG A 103 14.53 8.26 -0.64
C ARG A 103 13.18 8.85 -1.02
N TYR A 104 12.98 9.18 -2.30
CA TYR A 104 11.68 9.67 -2.79
C TYR A 104 10.57 8.64 -2.53
N GLY A 105 10.81 7.36 -2.82
CA GLY A 105 9.86 6.28 -2.54
C GLY A 105 9.54 6.14 -1.04
N GLU A 106 10.54 6.27 -0.17
CA GLU A 106 10.33 6.26 1.28
C GLU A 106 9.48 7.44 1.76
N VAL A 107 9.80 8.66 1.30
CA VAL A 107 9.05 9.88 1.60
C VAL A 107 7.62 9.75 1.10
N LYS A 108 7.42 9.29 -0.15
CA LYS A 108 6.11 9.07 -0.75
C LYS A 108 5.23 8.17 0.09
N ARG A 109 5.74 7.00 0.50
CA ARG A 109 5.01 6.06 1.37
C ARG A 109 4.59 6.73 2.68
N ARG A 110 5.54 7.35 3.40
CA ARG A 110 5.25 8.00 4.69
C ARG A 110 4.25 9.14 4.57
N VAL A 111 4.35 9.96 3.54
CA VAL A 111 3.39 11.04 3.29
C VAL A 111 2.02 10.46 2.92
N TYR A 112 1.96 9.42 2.09
CA TYR A 112 0.71 8.78 1.70
C TYR A 112 0.01 8.10 2.89
N ASP A 113 0.75 7.51 3.84
CA ASP A 113 0.17 6.95 5.07
C ASP A 113 -0.53 8.04 5.88
N VAL A 114 0.07 9.23 6.01
CA VAL A 114 -0.55 10.40 6.68
C VAL A 114 -1.79 10.87 5.91
N LEU A 115 -1.71 11.03 4.58
CA LEU A 115 -2.84 11.47 3.76
C LEU A 115 -4.00 10.45 3.80
N GLN A 116 -3.70 9.15 3.84
CA GLN A 116 -4.70 8.11 3.96
C GLN A 116 -5.42 8.16 5.31
N ALA A 117 -4.70 8.45 6.40
CA ALA A 117 -5.31 8.65 7.71
C ALA A 117 -6.24 9.89 7.71
N ILE A 118 -5.85 10.97 7.03
CA ILE A 118 -6.68 12.17 6.84
C ILE A 118 -7.95 11.84 6.03
N ASP A 119 -7.81 11.18 4.87
CA ASP A 119 -8.94 10.73 4.03
C ASP A 119 -9.93 9.88 4.83
N THR A 120 -9.40 8.96 5.65
CA THR A 120 -10.24 8.07 6.48
C THR A 120 -11.05 8.88 7.48
N ASN A 121 -10.43 9.86 8.15
CA ASN A 121 -11.13 10.73 9.10
C ASN A 121 -12.19 11.60 8.40
N LEU A 122 -11.89 12.14 7.21
CA LEU A 122 -12.84 12.92 6.41
C LEU A 122 -14.03 12.07 5.94
N LEU A 123 -13.78 10.85 5.46
CA LEU A 123 -14.81 9.91 5.02
C LEU A 123 -15.74 9.51 6.17
N VAL A 124 -15.17 9.28 7.36
CA VAL A 124 -15.95 9.00 8.57
C VAL A 124 -16.88 10.17 8.87
N ASP A 125 -16.36 11.40 8.89
CA ASP A 125 -17.20 12.57 9.16
C ASP A 125 -18.29 12.78 8.10
N GLU A 126 -17.97 12.64 6.82
CA GLU A 126 -18.94 12.76 5.71
C GLU A 126 -20.03 11.67 5.80
N THR A 127 -19.64 10.40 5.95
CA THR A 127 -20.57 9.27 6.05
C THR A 127 -21.54 9.47 7.20
N LEU A 128 -21.04 9.91 8.36
CA LEU A 128 -21.86 10.12 9.55
C LEU A 128 -22.81 11.31 9.42
N MET A 129 -22.47 12.32 8.63
CA MET A 129 -23.36 13.45 8.35
C MET A 129 -24.50 13.09 7.39
N HIS A 130 -24.30 12.10 6.52
CA HIS A 130 -25.27 11.71 5.49
C HIS A 130 -26.11 10.48 5.82
N VAL A 131 -25.83 9.77 6.91
CA VAL A 131 -26.75 8.74 7.42
C VAL A 131 -28.00 9.42 7.94
N GLU A 132 -29.14 9.13 7.30
CA GLU A 132 -30.46 9.65 7.67
C GLU A 132 -30.94 8.97 8.98
N VAL A 133 -30.36 9.39 10.10
CA VAL A 133 -30.56 8.79 11.42
C VAL A 133 -32.02 8.85 11.90
N SER A 134 -32.86 9.70 11.32
CA SER A 134 -34.28 9.85 11.70
C SER A 134 -35.14 8.62 11.41
N SER A 135 -34.74 7.74 10.48
CA SER A 135 -35.48 6.51 10.15
C SER A 135 -35.05 5.30 10.98
N LEU A 136 -33.97 5.42 11.76
CA LEU A 136 -33.38 4.34 12.53
C LEU A 136 -33.99 4.26 13.94
N ASP A 137 -34.18 3.03 14.43
CA ASP A 137 -34.60 2.81 15.80
C ASP A 137 -33.54 3.32 16.81
N PRO A 138 -33.92 3.58 18.08
CA PRO A 138 -33.00 4.14 19.06
C PRO A 138 -31.73 3.31 19.31
N ALA A 139 -31.80 1.99 19.22
CA ALA A 139 -30.65 1.13 19.48
C ALA A 139 -29.62 1.21 18.35
N THR A 140 -30.07 1.17 17.10
CA THR A 140 -29.18 1.34 15.93
C THR A 140 -28.56 2.73 15.88
N ARG A 141 -29.29 3.77 16.27
CA ARG A 141 -28.72 5.14 16.37
C ARG A 141 -27.60 5.24 17.39
N GLU A 142 -27.78 4.62 18.56
CA GLU A 142 -26.75 4.64 19.60
C GLU A 142 -25.52 3.83 19.18
N GLN A 143 -25.71 2.68 18.53
CA GLN A 143 -24.62 1.88 17.97
C GLN A 143 -23.82 2.67 16.92
N LEU A 144 -24.50 3.30 15.96
CA LEU A 144 -23.84 4.14 14.94
C LEU A 144 -23.08 5.31 15.57
N ARG A 145 -23.64 5.94 16.61
CA ARG A 145 -22.96 7.00 17.36
C ARG A 145 -21.71 6.48 18.07
N ALA A 146 -21.79 5.30 18.68
CA ALA A 146 -20.63 4.70 19.36
C ALA A 146 -19.53 4.29 18.38
N GLU A 147 -19.90 3.72 17.22
CA GLU A 147 -18.98 3.38 16.13
C GLU A 147 -18.34 4.63 15.52
N ALA A 148 -19.14 5.67 15.26
CA ALA A 148 -18.67 6.98 14.85
C ALA A 148 -17.62 7.56 15.81
N GLU A 149 -17.92 7.53 17.10
CA GLU A 149 -17.03 8.07 18.14
C GLU A 149 -15.76 7.22 18.28
N ALA A 150 -15.83 5.91 18.03
CA ALA A 150 -14.68 5.03 17.99
C ALA A 150 -13.79 5.32 16.76
N LEU A 151 -14.39 5.61 15.61
CA LEU A 151 -13.69 5.99 14.39
C LEU A 151 -13.08 7.39 14.49
N ARG A 152 -13.77 8.35 15.11
CA ARG A 152 -13.23 9.70 15.41
C ARG A 152 -12.07 9.68 16.41
N ARG A 153 -12.02 8.66 17.26
CA ARG A 153 -10.86 8.40 18.14
C ARG A 153 -9.65 7.83 17.39
N SER A 154 -9.69 7.77 16.06
CA SER A 154 -8.51 7.52 15.24
C SER A 154 -7.38 8.48 15.67
N PRO A 155 -6.16 7.98 15.89
CA PRO A 155 -5.05 8.81 16.33
C PRO A 155 -4.81 9.98 15.36
N ASP A 156 -4.37 11.12 15.90
CA ASP A 156 -3.96 12.28 15.11
C ASP A 156 -3.07 11.78 13.94
N PRO A 157 -3.43 12.07 12.67
CA PRO A 157 -2.67 11.58 11.51
C PRO A 157 -1.21 12.05 11.50
N TYR A 158 -0.88 13.07 12.30
CA TYR A 158 0.47 13.59 12.48
C TYR A 158 1.20 13.05 13.72
N ALA A 159 0.57 12.15 14.49
CA ALA A 159 1.16 11.58 15.69
C ALA A 159 2.48 10.86 15.37
N GLY A 160 3.48 11.07 16.23
CA GLY A 160 4.82 10.48 16.06
C GLY A 160 5.72 11.21 15.05
N LEU A 161 5.22 12.23 14.34
CA LEU A 161 6.05 13.08 13.50
C LEU A 161 6.73 14.19 14.30
N ALA A 162 7.91 14.61 13.85
CA ALA A 162 8.55 15.81 14.38
C ALA A 162 7.64 17.04 14.17
N PRO A 163 7.52 17.97 15.14
CA PRO A 163 6.58 19.10 15.04
C PRO A 163 6.73 19.94 13.77
N ALA A 164 7.97 20.17 13.32
CA ALA A 164 8.23 20.93 12.09
C ALA A 164 7.75 20.20 10.82
N VAL A 165 7.78 18.87 10.81
CA VAL A 165 7.30 18.05 9.69
C VAL A 165 5.78 18.03 9.67
N ALA A 166 5.16 17.82 10.84
CA ALA A 166 3.71 17.91 10.99
C ALA A 166 3.18 19.28 10.52
N ALA A 167 3.84 20.37 10.94
CA ALA A 167 3.50 21.71 10.48
C ALA A 167 3.66 21.89 8.96
N ALA A 168 4.74 21.36 8.37
CA ALA A 168 4.96 21.41 6.92
C ALA A 168 3.91 20.63 6.13
N LEU A 169 3.49 19.46 6.62
CA LEU A 169 2.42 18.66 6.02
C LEU A 169 1.06 19.36 6.13
N ARG A 170 0.69 19.86 7.32
CA ARG A 170 -0.55 20.62 7.54
C ARG A 170 -0.64 21.83 6.61
N ALA A 171 0.46 22.58 6.47
CA ALA A 171 0.50 23.76 5.60
C ALA A 171 0.30 23.44 4.09
N ARG A 172 0.49 22.18 3.69
CA ARG A 172 0.42 21.69 2.30
C ARG A 172 -0.70 20.67 2.10
N GLU A 173 -1.52 20.40 3.10
CA GLU A 173 -2.46 19.27 3.12
C GLU A 173 -3.38 19.27 1.91
N ALA A 174 -4.09 20.36 1.67
CA ALA A 174 -5.03 20.48 0.54
C ALA A 174 -4.33 20.29 -0.83
N GLU A 175 -3.12 20.81 -0.99
CA GLU A 175 -2.32 20.66 -2.22
C GLU A 175 -1.91 19.19 -2.42
N LEU A 176 -1.39 18.55 -1.36
CA LEU A 176 -1.00 17.14 -1.38
C LEU A 176 -2.18 16.21 -1.65
N MET A 177 -3.34 16.48 -1.05
CA MET A 177 -4.57 15.73 -1.29
C MET A 177 -5.02 15.85 -2.76
N GLY A 178 -5.02 17.06 -3.31
CA GLY A 178 -5.36 17.30 -4.72
C GLY A 178 -4.39 16.61 -5.70
N LEU A 179 -3.09 16.66 -5.40
CA LEU A 179 -2.06 15.98 -6.17
C LEU A 179 -2.21 14.45 -6.10
N ARG A 180 -2.45 13.88 -4.90
CA ARG A 180 -2.67 12.44 -4.72
C ARG A 180 -3.93 11.97 -5.45
N ALA A 181 -5.04 12.70 -5.37
CA ALA A 181 -6.26 12.37 -6.10
C ALA A 181 -6.03 12.36 -7.62
N SER A 182 -5.25 13.33 -8.13
CA SER A 182 -4.88 13.37 -9.55
C SER A 182 -3.96 12.21 -9.95
N ASN A 183 -3.00 11.86 -9.09
CA ASN A 183 -2.14 10.70 -9.26
C ASN A 183 -2.94 9.40 -9.39
N ILE A 184 -3.88 9.16 -8.47
CA ILE A 184 -4.76 7.98 -8.48
C ILE A 184 -5.58 7.93 -9.76
N ARG A 185 -6.17 9.05 -10.20
CA ARG A 185 -6.94 9.11 -11.45
C ARG A 185 -6.06 8.81 -12.67
N ALA A 186 -4.86 9.37 -12.73
CA ALA A 186 -3.94 9.13 -13.83
C ALA A 186 -3.48 7.67 -13.87
N LEU A 187 -3.17 7.07 -12.71
CA LEU A 187 -2.86 5.64 -12.58
C LEU A 187 -4.03 4.76 -13.01
N ALA A 188 -5.26 5.08 -12.59
CA ALA A 188 -6.45 4.31 -12.99
C ALA A 188 -6.67 4.36 -14.52
N ARG A 189 -6.49 5.53 -15.15
CA ARG A 189 -6.55 5.65 -16.61
C ARG A 189 -5.43 4.88 -17.31
N ALA A 190 -4.20 4.93 -16.79
CA ALA A 190 -3.09 4.16 -17.31
C ALA A 190 -3.34 2.64 -17.20
N ALA A 191 -3.86 2.17 -16.06
CA ALA A 191 -4.21 0.77 -15.85
C ALA A 191 -5.34 0.29 -16.77
N ALA A 192 -6.35 1.13 -17.03
CA ALA A 192 -7.45 0.82 -17.94
C ALA A 192 -7.02 0.69 -19.42
N ARG A 193 -5.85 1.23 -19.81
CA ARG A 193 -5.25 0.93 -21.13
C ARG A 193 -4.67 -0.49 -21.20
N GLY A 194 -4.26 -1.03 -20.04
CA GLY A 194 -3.68 -2.36 -19.86
C GLY A 194 -4.65 -3.54 -20.00
N THR A 195 -5.94 -3.31 -19.75
CA THR A 195 -7.02 -4.31 -19.76
C THR A 195 -7.68 -4.42 -21.12
#